data_AF-J3LB96-F1
#
_entry.id   AF-J3LB96-F1
#
_cell.length_a   1.000
_cell.length_b   1.000
_cell.length_c   1.000
_cell.angle_alpha   90.00
_cell.angle_beta   90.00
_cell.angle_gamma   90.00
#
_symmetry.space_group_name_H-M   'P 1'
#
loop_
_entity.id
_entity.type
_entity.pdbx_description
1 polymer ?
#
loop_
_entity_poly.entity_id
_entity_poly.type
_entity_poly.pdbx_seq_one_letter_code
_entity_poly.pdbx_strand_id
1 'polypeptide(L)' 'IRWLTFQGCPFRGHDESQESLNRGNFLEMVKLLASYNKVVKYIALENASRNAKYTSSDVQKEILGIV' A
#
# COMPACT_ATOMS: atom_id res chain seq x y z
N ILE A 1 0.73 0.30 -12.30
CA ILE A 1 1.80 0.06 -11.30
C ILE A 1 3.17 0.30 -11.95
N ARG A 2 3.36 1.46 -12.61
CA ARG A 2 4.63 1.78 -13.29
C ARG A 2 5.42 2.89 -12.56
N TRP A 3 4.77 3.60 -11.65
CA TRP A 3 5.34 4.77 -10.97
C TRP A 3 6.26 4.38 -9.80
N LEU A 4 5.87 3.39 -8.99
CA LEU A 4 6.68 2.91 -7.87
C LEU A 4 8.00 2.30 -8.35
N THR A 5 7.99 1.58 -9.47
CA THR A 5 9.20 0.94 -10.03
C THR A 5 10.24 1.96 -10.54
N PHE A 6 9.85 3.21 -10.81
CA PHE A 6 10.78 4.27 -11.20
C PHE A 6 11.40 5.03 -10.02
N GLN A 7 10.84 4.93 -8.81
CA GLN A 7 11.35 5.70 -7.67
C GLN A 7 12.68 5.15 -7.13
N GLY A 8 13.04 3.89 -7.43
CA GLY A 8 14.26 3.26 -6.90
C GLY A 8 14.29 3.10 -5.36
N CYS A 9 13.20 3.48 -4.69
CA CYS A 9 13.03 3.38 -3.24
C CYS A 9 12.29 2.09 -2.87
N PRO A 10 12.46 1.60 -1.64
CA PRO A 10 11.69 0.48 -1.12
C PRO A 10 10.18 0.76 -1.23
N PHE A 11 9.43 -0.24 -1.71
CA PHE A 11 7.96 -0.17 -1.73
C PHE A 11 7.38 -0.19 -0.33
N ARG A 12 8.01 -0.95 0.56
CA ARG A 12 7.63 -1.16 1.95
C ARG A 12 8.30 -0.12 2.85
N GLY A 13 7.54 0.43 3.78
CA GLY A 13 8.07 1.29 4.84
C GLY A 13 8.80 0.47 5.90
N HIS A 14 9.73 1.10 6.64
CA HIS A 14 10.31 0.49 7.84
C HIS A 14 9.25 0.36 8.95
N ASP A 15 8.41 1.39 9.08
CA ASP A 15 7.26 1.39 9.96
C ASP A 15 5.98 1.68 9.16
N GLU A 16 5.12 0.68 9.02
CA GLU A 16 3.83 0.76 8.33
C GLU A 16 2.65 0.88 9.31
N SER A 17 2.93 1.13 10.60
CA SER A 17 1.92 1.39 11.63
C SER A 17 1.05 2.61 11.27
N GLN A 18 -0.14 2.71 11.84
CA GLN A 18 -1.02 3.87 11.59
C GLN A 18 -0.44 5.20 12.07
N GLU A 19 0.46 5.16 13.06
CA GLU A 19 1.08 6.34 13.65
C GLU A 19 2.32 6.82 12.87
N SER A 20 2.83 5.99 11.96
CA SER A 20 3.97 6.36 11.12
C SER A 20 3.59 7.49 10.16
N LEU A 21 4.43 8.53 10.13
CA LEU A 21 4.32 9.65 9.19
C LEU A 21 4.55 9.20 7.75
N ASN A 22 5.33 8.14 7.53
CA ASN A 22 5.59 7.58 6.21
C ASN A 22 5.50 6.05 6.27
N ARG A 23 4.31 5.55 5.91
CA ARG A 23 3.96 4.13 5.97
C ARG A 23 4.52 3.31 4.80
N GLY A 24 5.37 3.90 3.96
CA GLY A 24 5.91 3.27 2.77
C GLY A 24 5.15 3.65 1.50
N ASN A 25 5.89 3.64 0.38
CA ASN A 25 5.41 4.13 -0.90
C ASN A 25 4.20 3.34 -1.42
N PHE A 26 4.12 2.02 -1.14
CA PHE A 26 3.00 1.20 -1.55
C PHE A 26 1.68 1.64 -0.89
N LEU A 27 1.69 1.82 0.44
CA LEU A 27 0.49 2.20 1.19
C LEU A 27 0.02 3.61 0.85
N GLU A 28 0.94 4.56 0.62
CA GLU A 28 0.60 5.90 0.15
C GLU A 28 -0.04 5.86 -1.26
N MET A 29 0.40 4.95 -2.14
CA MET A 29 -0.25 4.72 -3.43
C MET A 29 -1.65 4.16 -3.28
N VAL A 30 -1.85 3.15 -2.42
CA VAL A 30 -3.18 2.59 -2.15
C VAL A 30 -4.11 3.66 -1.58
N LYS A 31 -3.59 4.53 -0.71
CA LYS A 31 -4.32 5.67 -0.15
C LYS A 31 -4.71 6.69 -1.22
N LEU A 32 -3.82 6.98 -2.16
CA LEU A 32 -4.12 7.81 -3.32
C LEU A 32 -5.21 7.16 -4.20
N LEU A 33 -5.12 5.86 -4.49
CA LEU A 33 -6.16 5.17 -5.27
C LEU A 33 -7.51 5.16 -4.54
N ALA A 34 -7.50 5.01 -3.22
CA ALA A 34 -8.69 5.12 -2.38
C ALA A 34 -9.32 6.52 -2.39
N SER A 35 -8.56 7.58 -2.66
CA SER A 35 -9.14 8.93 -2.76
C SER A 35 -9.97 9.09 -4.05
N TYR A 36 -9.58 8.42 -5.14
CA TYR A 36 -10.29 8.45 -6.42
C TYR A 36 -11.39 7.40 -6.53
N ASN A 37 -11.26 6.25 -5.85
CA ASN A 37 -12.19 5.14 -5.98
C ASN A 37 -12.80 4.73 -4.64
N LYS A 38 -14.11 4.95 -4.49
CA LYS A 38 -14.89 4.61 -3.29
C LYS A 38 -14.87 3.13 -2.96
N VAL A 39 -14.78 2.25 -3.96
CA VAL A 39 -14.65 0.79 -3.74
C VAL A 39 -13.32 0.49 -3.09
N VAL A 40 -12.21 1.02 -3.64
CA VAL A 40 -10.87 0.87 -3.07
C VAL A 40 -10.82 1.41 -1.64
N LYS A 41 -11.47 2.56 -1.39
CA LYS A 41 -11.58 3.13 -0.03
C LYS A 41 -12.24 2.20 0.98
N TYR A 42 -13.26 1.45 0.56
CA TYR A 42 -14.01 0.56 1.44
C TYR A 42 -13.25 -0.74 1.72
N ILE A 43 -12.53 -1.26 0.74
CA ILE A 43 -11.87 -2.56 0.84
C ILE A 43 -10.40 -2.49 1.28
N ALA A 44 -9.78 -1.30 1.27
CA ALA A 44 -8.35 -1.14 1.55
C ALA A 44 -8.05 -0.32 2.81
N LEU A 45 -6.84 -0.54 3.35
CA LEU A 45 -6.28 0.16 4.50
C LEU A 45 -7.12 0.00 5.78
N GLU A 46 -7.65 1.09 6.32
CA GLU A 46 -8.27 1.14 7.66
C GLU A 46 -9.72 0.65 7.67
N ASN A 47 -10.41 0.75 6.54
CA ASN A 47 -11.77 0.19 6.39
C ASN A 47 -11.75 -1.30 6.04
N ALA A 48 -10.58 -1.83 5.70
CA ALA A 48 -10.43 -3.19 5.27
C ALA A 48 -10.68 -4.18 6.41
N SER A 49 -11.42 -5.25 6.13
CA SER A 49 -11.66 -6.32 7.11
C SER A 49 -10.35 -6.99 7.51
N ARG A 50 -9.95 -6.88 8.79
CA ARG A 50 -8.84 -7.53 9.51
C ARG A 50 -7.49 -7.64 8.77
N ASN A 51 -7.44 -8.44 7.70
CA ASN A 51 -6.22 -8.86 7.01
C ASN A 51 -5.92 -8.07 5.72
N ALA A 52 -6.87 -7.31 5.18
CA ALA A 52 -6.65 -6.51 3.96
C ALA A 52 -5.97 -5.15 4.25
N LYS A 53 -5.01 -5.14 5.19
CA LYS A 53 -4.18 -3.98 5.53
C LYS A 53 -3.01 -3.79 4.55
N TYR A 54 -2.71 -4.80 3.73
CA TYR A 54 -1.65 -4.80 2.71
C TYR A 54 -0.25 -4.41 3.22
N THR A 55 0.06 -4.74 4.48
CA THR A 55 1.37 -4.51 5.14
C THR A 55 2.34 -5.70 5.03
N SER A 56 1.85 -6.83 4.49
CA SER A 56 2.70 -8.01 4.27
C SER A 56 3.59 -7.78 3.05
N SER A 57 4.90 -8.00 3.21
CA SER A 57 5.88 -7.86 2.14
C SER A 57 5.55 -8.75 0.93
N ASP A 58 5.17 -10.01 1.16
CA ASP A 58 4.92 -10.96 0.08
C ASP A 58 3.66 -10.56 -0.71
N VAL A 59 2.62 -10.09 -0.01
CA VAL A 59 1.40 -9.59 -0.65
C VAL A 59 1.69 -8.30 -1.43
N GLN A 60 2.49 -7.38 -0.91
CA GLN A 60 2.88 -6.16 -1.63
C GLN A 60 3.65 -6.51 -2.92
N LYS A 61 4.60 -7.46 -2.84
CA LYS A 61 5.38 -7.95 -3.98
C LYS A 61 4.50 -8.62 -5.04
N GLU A 62 3.58 -9.49 -4.62
CA GLU A 62 2.64 -10.17 -5.50
C GLU A 62 1.74 -9.17 -6.25
N ILE A 63 1.16 -8.19 -5.54
CA ILE A 63 0.33 -7.14 -6.15
C ILE A 63 1.13 -6.29 -7.13
N LEU A 64 2.39 -5.99 -6.79
CA LEU A 64 3.27 -5.23 -7.67
C LEU A 64 3.80 -6.06 -8.86
N GLY A 65 3.60 -7.38 -8.85
CA GLY A 65 4.12 -8.30 -9.86
C GLY A 65 5.64 -8.47 -9.80
N ILE A 66 6.24 -8.29 -8.62
CA ILE A 66 7.68 -8.39 -8.39
C ILE A 66 7.94 -9.73 -7.68
N VAL A 67 8.41 -10.73 -8.43
CA VAL A 67 8.87 -12.04 -7.92
C VAL A 67 10.25 -11.90 -7.29
#